data_AF-Q850I8-F1
#
_entry.id   AF-Q850I8-F1
#
_cell.length_a   1.000
_cell.length_b   1.000
_cell.length_c   1.000
_cell.angle_alpha   90.00
_cell.angle_beta   90.00
_cell.angle_gamma   90.00
#
_symmetry.space_group_name_H-M   'P 1'
#
loop_
_entity.id
_entity.type
_entity.pdbx_description
1 polymer ?
#
loop_
_entity_poly.entity_id
_entity_poly.type
_entity_poly.pdbx_seq_one_letter_code
_entity_poly.pdbx_strand_id
1 'polypeptide(L)'
;ADIGRKLVSHLHSVLLQAQVKTLMKEENLQEGMELEEHMRAIAATKIAIIVFSKSYTESTCCLFQLEKIIECFETFGQIIL
;
A
#
# COMPACT_ATOMS: atom_id res chain seq x y z
N ALA A 1 13.48 13.09 1.28
CA ALA A 1 12.24 13.17 0.47
C ALA A 1 11.04 13.18 1.41
N ASP A 2 10.28 14.28 1.47
CA ASP A 2 9.22 14.49 2.48
C ASP A 2 7.82 14.68 1.85
N ILE A 3 7.77 14.83 0.53
CA ILE A 3 6.52 15.09 -0.22
C ILE A 3 5.65 13.85 -0.28
N GLY A 4 6.24 12.66 -0.52
CA GLY A 4 5.50 11.40 -0.57
C GLY A 4 4.77 11.11 0.74
N ARG A 5 5.45 11.28 1.87
CA ARG A 5 4.84 11.08 3.20
C ARG A 5 3.72 12.08 3.48
N LYS A 6 3.90 13.37 3.14
CA LYS A 6 2.86 14.40 3.29
C LYS A 6 1.63 14.12 2.42
N LEU A 7 1.84 13.66 1.19
CA LEU A 7 0.73 13.30 0.31
C LEU A 7 -0.03 12.08 0.84
N VAL A 8 0.68 11.00 1.21
CA VAL A 8 0.04 9.79 1.74
C VAL A 8 -0.68 10.08 3.06
N SER A 9 -0.10 10.87 3.96
CA SER A 9 -0.75 11.22 5.24
C SER A 9 -2.02 12.06 5.03
N HIS A 10 -1.99 13.02 4.10
CA HIS A 10 -3.17 13.81 3.76
C HIS A 10 -4.26 12.94 3.12
N LEU A 11 -3.89 12.10 2.16
CA LEU A 11 -4.82 11.17 1.51
C LEU A 11 -5.49 10.23 2.53
N HIS A 12 -4.69 9.65 3.42
CA HIS A 12 -5.18 8.79 4.50
C HIS A 12 -6.17 9.54 5.40
N SER A 13 -5.85 10.78 5.79
CA SER A 13 -6.74 11.59 6.62
C SER A 13 -8.08 11.88 5.94
N VAL A 14 -8.08 12.19 4.64
CA VAL A 14 -9.30 12.48 3.89
C VAL A 14 -10.15 11.22 3.72
N LEU A 15 -9.53 10.07 3.43
CA LEU A 15 -10.23 8.79 3.32
C LEU A 15 -10.86 8.37 4.65
N LEU A 16 -10.14 8.55 5.77
CA LEU A 16 -10.68 8.31 7.10
C LEU A 16 -11.86 9.24 7.44
N GLN A 17 -11.76 10.53 7.09
CA GLN A 17 -12.88 11.48 7.25
C GLN A 17 -14.11 11.06 6.44
N ALA A 18 -13.91 10.45 5.27
CA ALA A 18 -14.95 9.86 4.45
C ALA A 18 -15.41 8.46 4.92
N GLN A 19 -14.95 8.00 6.08
CA GLN A 19 -15.25 6.67 6.67
C GLN A 19 -14.79 5.49 5.80
N VAL A 20 -13.80 5.69 4.94
CA VAL A 20 -13.17 4.63 4.17
C VAL A 20 -12.10 3.97 5.04
N LYS A 21 -12.23 2.66 5.29
CA LYS A 21 -11.21 1.88 5.99
C LYS A 21 -9.98 1.74 5.10
N THR A 22 -8.85 2.22 5.57
CA THR A 22 -7.57 2.22 4.85
C THR A 22 -6.54 1.33 5.52
N LEU A 23 -5.72 0.66 4.71
CA LEU A 23 -4.48 0.03 5.14
C LEU A 23 -3.34 0.93 4.68
N MET A 24 -2.49 1.39 5.60
CA MET A 24 -1.32 2.21 5.27
C MET A 24 -0.06 1.36 5.41
N LYS A 25 0.96 1.64 4.59
CA LYS A 25 2.26 0.98 4.71
C LYS A 25 2.83 1.26 6.11
N GLU A 26 2.98 0.23 6.92
CA GLU A 26 3.77 0.31 8.14
C GLU A 26 5.25 0.43 7.76
N GLU A 27 5.89 1.52 8.19
CA GLU A 27 7.30 1.80 7.86
C GLU A 27 8.26 0.76 8.48
N ASN A 28 7.76 -0.06 9.41
CA ASN A 28 8.54 -1.01 10.21
C ASN A 28 7.90 -2.41 10.27
N LEU A 29 7.55 -3.05 9.14
CA LEU A 29 7.25 -4.48 9.16
C LEU A 29 8.51 -5.24 9.63
N GLN A 30 8.50 -5.75 10.85
CA GLN A 30 9.52 -6.66 11.36
C GLN A 30 9.26 -8.09 10.88
N GLU A 31 10.36 -8.82 10.71
CA GLU A 31 10.53 -10.21 10.25
C GLU A 31 9.30 -11.08 9.97
N GLY A 32 9.16 -11.46 8.69
CA GLY A 32 8.59 -12.74 8.23
C GLY A 32 7.08 -12.92 8.38
N MET A 33 6.60 -13.07 9.62
CA MET A 33 5.19 -13.31 9.93
C MET A 33 4.31 -12.09 9.63
N GLU A 34 4.81 -10.88 9.90
CA GLU A 34 4.09 -9.63 9.59
C GLU A 34 3.95 -9.42 8.08
N LEU A 35 4.92 -9.91 7.29
CA LEU A 35 4.88 -9.78 5.83
C LEU A 35 3.74 -10.60 5.22
N GLU A 36 3.59 -11.86 5.64
CA GLU A 36 2.52 -12.72 5.11
C GLU A 36 1.13 -12.18 5.49
N GLU A 37 0.98 -11.70 6.72
CA GLU A 37 -0.26 -11.07 7.18
C GLU A 37 -0.58 -9.79 6.41
N HIS A 38 0.45 -8.96 6.14
CA HIS A 38 0.31 -7.78 5.33
C HIS A 38 -0.08 -8.10 3.88
N MET A 39 0.50 -9.14 3.29
CA MET A 39 0.12 -9.59 1.94
C MET A 39 -1.32 -10.11 1.87
N ARG A 40 -1.79 -10.80 2.92
CA ARG A 40 -3.21 -11.18 3.05
C ARG A 40 -4.10 -9.94 3.19
N ALA A 41 -3.67 -8.94 3.96
CA ALA A 41 -4.41 -7.69 4.11
C ALA A 41 -4.53 -6.94 2.78
N ILE A 42 -3.47 -6.89 1.96
CA ILE A 42 -3.50 -6.34 0.60
C ILE A 42 -4.55 -7.08 -0.23
N ALA A 43 -4.52 -8.41 -0.27
CA ALA A 43 -5.46 -9.23 -1.05
C ALA A 43 -6.93 -9.02 -0.61
N ALA A 44 -7.17 -8.70 0.66
CA ALA A 44 -8.51 -8.43 1.18
C ALA A 44 -9.05 -7.02 0.83
N THR A 45 -8.24 -6.14 0.25
CA THR A 45 -8.69 -4.80 -0.17
C THR A 45 -9.43 -4.82 -1.51
N LYS A 46 -10.25 -3.80 -1.75
CA LYS A 46 -10.94 -3.60 -3.04
C LYS A 46 -10.21 -2.62 -3.96
N ILE A 47 -9.47 -1.68 -3.37
CA ILE A 47 -8.80 -0.59 -4.07
C ILE A 47 -7.40 -0.47 -3.50
N ALA A 48 -6.40 -0.46 -4.38
CA ALA A 48 -5.01 -0.15 -4.07
C ALA A 48 -4.65 1.20 -4.68
N ILE A 49 -4.14 2.14 -3.88
CA ILE A 49 -3.68 3.46 -4.34
C ILE A 49 -2.16 3.48 -4.27
N ILE A 50 -1.48 3.69 -5.40
CA ILE A 50 -0.02 3.63 -5.48
C ILE A 50 0.55 5.03 -5.63
N VAL A 51 1.31 5.48 -4.62
CA VAL A 51 1.99 6.79 -4.66
C VAL A 51 3.45 6.60 -5.08
N PHE A 52 3.72 6.78 -6.37
CA PHE A 52 5.09 6.78 -6.88
C PHE A 52 5.85 8.02 -6.41
N SER A 53 7.11 7.82 -6.05
CA SER A 53 8.05 8.88 -5.70
C SER A 53 9.44 8.53 -6.22
N LYS A 54 10.36 9.51 -6.23
CA LYS A 54 11.74 9.27 -6.72
C LYS A 54 12.42 8.09 -6.01
N SER A 55 12.15 7.90 -4.72
CA SER A 55 12.74 6.81 -3.92
C SER A 55 11.88 5.54 -3.88
N TYR A 56 10.80 5.46 -4.66
CA TYR A 56 9.91 4.30 -4.64
C TYR A 56 10.64 3.03 -5.10
N THR A 57 11.35 3.12 -6.23
CA THR A 57 12.13 2.02 -6.81
C THR A 57 13.41 1.72 -6.05
N GLU A 58 13.81 2.61 -5.13
CA GLU A 58 14.97 2.39 -4.25
C GLU A 58 14.63 1.46 -3.08
N SER A 59 13.35 1.18 -2.83
CA SER A 59 12.89 0.31 -1.74
C SER A 59 12.43 -1.04 -2.28
N THR A 60 13.20 -2.10 -2.02
CA THR A 60 12.82 -3.48 -2.37
C THR A 60 11.47 -3.88 -1.78
N CYS A 61 11.17 -3.42 -0.56
CA CYS A 61 9.87 -3.63 0.08
C CYS A 61 8.71 -3.00 -0.73
N CYS A 62 8.88 -1.79 -1.27
CA CYS A 62 7.88 -1.19 -2.16
C CYS A 62 7.64 -2.05 -3.41
N LEU A 63 8.71 -2.61 -4.00
CA LEU A 63 8.61 -3.42 -5.22
C LEU A 63 7.89 -4.75 -4.95
N PHE A 64 8.15 -5.41 -3.82
CA PHE A 64 7.41 -6.61 -3.43
C PHE A 64 5.93 -6.34 -3.18
N GLN A 65 5.59 -5.22 -2.54
CA GLN A 65 4.20 -4.83 -2.36
C GLN A 65 3.53 -4.54 -3.71
N LEU A 66 4.23 -3.89 -4.64
CA LEU A 66 3.72 -3.63 -5.99
C LEU A 66 3.43 -4.92 -6.75
N GLU A 67 4.35 -5.89 -6.72
CA GLU A 67 4.16 -7.21 -7.31
C GLU A 67 2.89 -7.87 -6.76
N LYS A 68 2.68 -7.83 -5.44
CA LYS A 68 1.47 -8.40 -4.83
C LYS A 68 0.19 -7.66 -5.25
N ILE A 69 0.24 -6.34 -5.35
CA ILE A 69 -0.92 -5.54 -5.81
C ILE A 69 -1.29 -5.91 -7.24
N ILE A 70 -0.30 -6.08 -8.12
CA ILE A 70 -0.53 -6.50 -9.52
C ILE A 70 -1.13 -7.91 -9.55
N GLU A 71 -0.58 -8.86 -8.79
CA GLU A 71 -1.13 -10.21 -8.67
C GLU A 71 -2.60 -10.19 -8.20
N CYS A 72 -2.93 -9.35 -7.22
CA CYS A 72 -4.29 -9.22 -6.71
C CYS A 72 -5.25 -8.53 -7.69
N PHE A 73 -4.76 -7.56 -8.46
CA PHE A 73 -5.52 -6.97 -9.57
C PHE A 73 -5.90 -8.02 -10.61
N GLU A 74 -4.93 -8.84 -11.03
CA GLU A 74 -5.16 -9.89 -12.03
C GLU A 74 -6.03 -11.04 -11.50
N THR A 75 -5.86 -11.42 -10.23
CA THR A 75 -6.52 -12.60 -9.65
C THR A 75 -7.90 -12.28 -9.06
N PHE A 76 -8.03 -11.15 -8.36
CA PHE A 76 -9.22 -10.80 -7.58
C PHE A 76 -9.99 -9.61 -8.15
N GLY A 77 -9.50 -8.97 -9.22
CA GLY A 77 -10.16 -7.81 -9.82
C GLY A 77 -10.15 -6.56 -8.93
N GLN A 78 -9.11 -6.41 -8.09
CA GLN A 78 -8.89 -5.16 -7.36
C GLN A 78 -8.82 -3.98 -8.32
N ILE A 79 -9.17 -2.78 -7.85
CA ILE A 79 -8.99 -1.55 -8.63
C ILE A 79 -7.65 -0.93 -8.24
N ILE A 80 -6.80 -0.64 -9.21
CA ILE A 80 -5.54 0.09 -9.01
C ILE A 80 -5.76 1.56 -9.40
N LEU A 81 -5.36 2.48 -8.52
CA LEU A 81 -5.39 3.94 -8.72
C LEU A 81 -3.99 4.56 -8.56
#